data_AF-A0A2A2HD07-F1
#
_entry.id   AF-A0A2A2HD07-F1
#
_cell.length_a   1.000
_cell.length_b   1.000
_cell.length_c   1.000
_cell.angle_alpha   90.00
_cell.angle_beta   90.00
_cell.angle_gamma   90.00
#
_symmetry.space_group_name_H-M   'P 1'
#
loop_
_entity.id
_entity.type
_entity.pdbx_description
1 polymer ?
#
loop_
_entity_poly.entity_id
_entity_poly.type
_entity_poly.pdbx_seq_one_letter_code
_entity_poly.pdbx_strand_id
1 'polypeptide(L)'
;MSDYLKSKRANDPVLTHIAAEYRNASLIGEKLFPLVRLEKEGVKVPTFGKGRLALYETKRAVGADSNILLREKQAFTDIVLDEHDLAVPVDHREQAESMFN
;
A
#
# COMPACT_ATOMS: atom_id res chain seq x y z
N MET A 1 14.14 -8.11 8.95
CA MET A 1 14.73 -9.09 8.02
C MET A 1 16.23 -9.17 8.27
N SER A 2 16.83 -10.37 8.34
CA SER A 2 18.26 -10.59 8.65
C SER A 2 19.17 -10.14 7.49
N ASP A 3 20.27 -9.45 7.78
CA ASP A 3 21.22 -8.95 6.77
C ASP A 3 21.90 -10.06 5.94
N TYR A 4 21.93 -11.29 6.48
CA TYR A 4 22.46 -12.46 5.78
C TYR A 4 21.62 -12.86 4.55
N LEU A 5 20.30 -12.66 4.60
CA LEU A 5 19.40 -13.01 3.50
C LEU A 5 19.37 -11.96 2.39
N LYS A 6 19.79 -10.72 2.67
CA LYS A 6 19.83 -9.64 1.68
C LYS A 6 20.86 -9.90 0.57
N SER A 7 22.03 -10.46 0.91
CA SER A 7 23.13 -10.69 -0.04
C SER A 7 22.96 -11.92 -0.92
N LYS A 8 22.05 -12.83 -0.58
CA LYS A 8 21.79 -14.08 -1.32
C LYS A 8 20.60 -13.99 -2.28
N ARG A 9 19.87 -12.88 -2.31
CA ARG A 9 18.78 -12.67 -3.26
C ARG A 9 19.37 -12.41 -4.65
N ALA A 10 19.31 -13.41 -5.52
CA ALA A 10 19.50 -13.21 -6.95
C ALA A 10 18.24 -12.52 -7.50
N ASN A 11 18.13 -11.21 -7.27
CA ASN A 11 17.08 -10.40 -7.85
C ASN A 11 17.51 -10.01 -9.27
N ASP A 12 16.79 -10.48 -10.27
CA ASP A 12 16.93 -9.95 -11.63
C ASP A 12 16.37 -8.52 -11.67
N PRO A 13 17.21 -7.49 -11.86
CA PRO A 13 16.75 -6.11 -11.85
C PRO A 13 15.79 -5.83 -13.00
N VAL A 14 15.99 -6.44 -14.18
CA VAL A 14 15.19 -6.19 -15.38
C VAL A 14 13.77 -6.74 -15.18
N LEU A 15 13.65 -8.00 -14.76
CA LEU A 15 12.34 -8.60 -14.50
C LEU A 15 11.62 -7.91 -13.34
N THR A 16 12.36 -7.45 -12.33
CA THR A 16 11.78 -6.69 -11.21
C THR A 16 11.18 -5.36 -11.69
N HIS A 17 11.86 -4.65 -12.59
CA HIS A 17 11.35 -3.40 -13.17
C HIS A 17 10.10 -3.63 -14.00
N ILE A 18 10.08 -4.65 -14.87
CA ILE A 18 8.91 -5.00 -15.69
C ILE A 18 7.72 -5.37 -14.79
N ALA A 19 7.94 -6.17 -13.76
CA ALA A 19 6.89 -6.56 -12.82
C ALA A 19 6.33 -5.35 -12.06
N ALA A 20 7.19 -4.41 -11.63
CA ALA A 20 6.75 -3.21 -10.91
C ALA A 20 5.92 -2.24 -11.78
N GLU A 21 6.14 -2.23 -13.10
CA GLU A 21 5.45 -1.38 -14.06
C GLU A 21 4.20 -2.03 -14.67
N TYR A 22 3.93 -3.30 -14.39
CA TYR A 22 2.72 -3.97 -14.85
C TYR A 22 1.45 -3.21 -14.42
N ARG A 23 0.53 -2.97 -15.36
CA ARG A 23 -0.77 -2.32 -15.11
C ARG A 23 -1.87 -3.09 -15.84
N ASN A 24 -3.00 -3.30 -15.17
CA ASN A 24 -4.18 -3.90 -15.77
C ASN A 24 -5.32 -2.87 -15.84
N ALA A 25 -5.68 -2.44 -17.06
CA ALA A 25 -6.68 -1.38 -17.28
C ALA A 25 -8.12 -1.79 -16.89
N SER A 26 -8.41 -3.09 -16.80
CA SER A 26 -9.75 -3.61 -16.47
C SER A 26 -9.99 -3.68 -14.96
N LEU A 27 -8.94 -3.67 -14.15
CA LEU A 27 -9.05 -3.73 -12.69
C LEU A 27 -9.11 -2.32 -12.10
N ILE A 28 -10.05 -2.09 -11.18
CA ILE A 28 -10.26 -0.78 -10.53
C ILE A 28 -9.72 -0.73 -9.09
N GLY A 29 -9.10 -1.80 -8.61
CA GLY A 29 -8.62 -1.93 -7.23
C GLY A 29 -7.70 -0.78 -6.80
N GLU A 30 -6.67 -0.49 -7.61
CA GLU A 30 -5.70 0.57 -7.32
C GLU A 30 -6.29 1.99 -7.35
N LYS A 31 -7.43 2.19 -8.04
CA LYS A 31 -8.13 3.49 -8.05
C LYS A 31 -8.93 3.74 -6.78
N LEU A 32 -9.54 2.68 -6.23
CA LEU A 32 -10.29 2.75 -4.98
C LEU A 32 -9.37 2.69 -3.76
N PHE A 33 -8.31 1.89 -3.84
CA PHE A 33 -7.33 1.66 -2.78
C PHE A 33 -5.92 1.87 -3.33
N PRO A 34 -5.36 3.08 -3.19
CA PRO A 34 -4.00 3.37 -3.62
C PRO A 34 -2.97 2.50 -2.90
N LEU A 35 -1.93 2.10 -3.62
CA LEU A 35 -0.88 1.23 -3.10
C LEU A 35 0.07 2.02 -2.19
N VAL A 36 0.25 1.57 -0.95
CA VAL A 36 1.13 2.19 0.05
C VAL A 36 2.22 1.20 0.43
N ARG A 37 3.48 1.63 0.39
CA ARG A 37 4.63 0.80 0.78
C ARG A 37 4.84 0.87 2.28
N LEU A 38 4.99 -0.31 2.90
CA LEU A 38 5.17 -0.46 4.34
C LEU A 38 6.40 -1.35 4.61
N GLU A 39 7.10 -1.09 5.71
CA GLU A 39 8.29 -1.88 6.10
C GLU A 39 7.92 -3.13 6.92
N LYS A 40 6.71 -3.18 7.48
CA LYS A 40 6.23 -4.23 8.37
C LYS A 40 4.92 -4.81 7.85
N GLU A 41 4.74 -6.10 8.06
CA GLU A 41 3.53 -6.85 7.68
C GLU A 41 2.31 -6.48 8.53
N GLY A 42 2.51 -6.16 9.82
CA GLY A 42 1.47 -5.70 10.73
C GLY A 42 1.45 -4.18 10.85
N VAL A 43 0.32 -3.54 10.53
CA VAL A 43 0.15 -2.08 10.62
C VAL A 43 -1.19 -1.70 11.24
N LYS A 44 -1.17 -0.64 12.05
CA LYS A 44 -2.38 -0.01 12.59
C LYS A 44 -2.79 1.15 11.70
N VAL A 45 -3.93 1.03 11.03
CA VAL A 45 -4.46 2.08 10.16
C VAL A 45 -5.47 2.93 10.94
N PRO A 46 -5.35 4.27 10.93
CA PRO A 46 -6.33 5.13 11.57
C PRO A 46 -7.67 5.05 10.82
N THR A 47 -8.76 4.83 11.55
CA THR A 47 -10.10 4.88 10.98
C THR A 47 -10.69 6.28 11.13
N PHE A 48 -11.35 6.74 10.06
CA PHE A 48 -11.97 8.06 10.01
C PHE A 48 -13.47 7.92 10.26
N GLY A 49 -13.90 8.34 11.45
CA GLY A 49 -15.31 8.45 11.81
C GLY A 49 -16.00 9.65 11.16
N LYS A 50 -17.32 9.73 11.32
CA LYS A 50 -18.16 10.78 10.73
C LYS A 50 -17.71 12.20 11.15
N GLY A 51 -17.34 12.40 12.42
CA GLY A 51 -16.93 13.72 12.91
C GLY A 51 -15.59 14.21 12.36
N ARG A 52 -14.73 13.32 11.83
CA ARG A 52 -13.47 13.68 11.17
C ARG A 52 -13.64 14.14 9.72
N LEU A 53 -14.70 13.69 9.05
CA LEU A 53 -15.03 14.10 7.68
C LEU A 53 -16.08 15.22 7.64
N ALA A 54 -16.56 15.66 8.80
CA ALA A 54 -17.52 16.76 8.89
C ALA A 54 -16.85 18.09 8.51
N LEU A 55 -17.47 18.81 7.58
CA LEU A 55 -17.12 20.19 7.28
C LEU A 55 -17.83 21.09 8.28
N TYR A 56 -17.06 21.87 9.02
CA TYR A 56 -17.60 22.83 9.99
C TYR A 56 -17.57 24.24 9.38
N GLU A 57 -18.70 24.93 9.41
CA GLU A 57 -18.70 26.36 9.13
C GLU A 57 -18.01 27.10 10.29
N THR A 58 -16.84 27.67 10.01
CA THR A 58 -16.03 28.37 11.01
C THR A 58 -16.44 29.83 11.19
N LYS A 59 -17.26 30.36 10.29
CA LYS A 59 -17.70 31.76 10.33
C LYS A 59 -18.80 31.92 11.38
N ARG A 60 -18.44 32.60 12.48
CA ARG A 60 -19.36 32.97 13.56
C ARG A 60 -20.10 34.26 13.21
N ALA A 61 -21.40 34.31 13.49
CA ALA A 61 -22.18 35.55 13.40
C ALA A 61 -21.84 36.48 14.58
N VAL A 62 -21.86 37.80 14.36
CA VAL A 62 -21.56 38.79 15.40
C VAL A 62 -22.62 38.69 16.50
N GLY A 63 -22.19 38.39 17.73
CA GLY A 63 -23.05 38.24 18.91
C GLY A 63 -23.63 36.84 19.16
N ALA A 64 -23.44 35.87 18.25
CA ALA A 64 -23.88 34.48 18.46
C ALA A 64 -22.88 33.70 19.33
N ASP A 65 -23.26 32.54 19.88
CA ASP A 65 -22.32 31.66 20.61
C ASP A 65 -21.18 31.12 19.73
N SER A 66 -20.12 30.61 20.36
CA SER A 66 -18.95 30.08 19.64
C SER A 66 -19.25 28.72 19.02
N ASN A 67 -18.79 28.50 17.78
CA ASN A 67 -18.82 27.17 17.18
C ASN A 67 -17.81 26.27 17.93
N ILE A 68 -18.27 25.12 18.41
CA ILE A 68 -17.45 24.16 19.16
C ILE A 68 -17.31 22.90 18.32
N LEU A 69 -16.07 22.53 17.98
CA LEU A 69 -15.76 21.27 17.33
C LEU A 69 -15.62 20.17 18.39
N LEU A 70 -16.46 19.14 18.29
CA LEU A 70 -16.35 17.96 19.14
C LEU A 70 -15.26 17.03 18.59
N ARG A 71 -14.18 16.86 19.37
CA ARG A 71 -13.06 16.01 18.97
C ARG A 71 -13.39 14.54 19.23
N GLU A 72 -13.65 13.78 18.17
CA GLU A 72 -13.79 12.32 18.27
C GLU A 72 -12.46 11.65 18.62
N LYS A 73 -12.49 10.61 19.45
CA LYS A 73 -11.30 9.78 19.73
C LYS A 73 -10.82 9.12 18.44
N GLN A 74 -9.51 9.08 18.23
CA GLN A 74 -8.93 8.36 17.09
C GLN A 74 -9.11 6.87 17.32
N ALA A 75 -9.80 6.20 16.40
CA ALA A 75 -9.87 4.76 16.34
C ALA A 75 -8.83 4.23 15.36
N PHE A 76 -8.41 2.98 15.58
CA PHE A 76 -7.43 2.28 14.76
C PHE A 76 -7.95 0.88 14.44
N THR A 77 -7.61 0.40 13.26
CA THR A 77 -7.84 -0.98 12.84
C THR A 77 -6.51 -1.64 12.54
N ASP A 78 -6.33 -2.85 13.06
CA ASP A 78 -5.13 -3.63 12.85
C ASP A 78 -5.29 -4.42 11.55
N ILE A 79 -4.28 -4.33 10.69
CA ILE A 79 -4.18 -5.07 9.43
C ILE A 79 -2.89 -5.87 9.48
N VAL A 80 -2.97 -7.13 9.07
CA VAL A 80 -1.83 -8.04 8.93
C VAL A 80 -1.77 -8.50 7.48
N LEU A 81 -0.61 -8.38 6.87
CA LEU A 81 -0.33 -8.88 5.52
C LEU A 81 0.18 -10.31 5.60
N ASP A 82 -0.33 -11.15 4.71
CA ASP A 82 0.13 -12.53 4.53
C ASP A 82 1.14 -12.61 3.38
N GLU A 83 2.13 -13.51 3.51
CA GLU A 83 3.11 -13.75 2.46
C GLU A 83 2.52 -14.65 1.36
N HIS A 84 2.55 -14.16 0.12
CA HIS A 84 2.13 -14.91 -1.06
C HIS A 84 3.26 -14.91 -2.10
N ASP A 85 3.75 -16.09 -2.45
CA ASP A 85 4.78 -16.30 -3.48
C ASP A 85 4.26 -17.27 -4.55
N LEU A 86 4.72 -17.09 -5.79
CA LEU A 86 4.35 -17.90 -6.95
C LEU A 86 5.57 -18.10 -7.85
N ALA A 87 5.91 -19.36 -8.10
CA ALA A 87 6.95 -19.72 -9.06
C ALA A 87 6.33 -20.07 -10.42
N VAL A 88 6.86 -19.45 -11.48
CA VAL A 88 6.53 -19.82 -12.87
C VAL A 88 7.68 -20.66 -13.42
N PRO A 89 7.43 -21.92 -13.84
CA PRO A 89 8.47 -22.73 -14.45
C PRO A 89 8.80 -22.18 -15.84
N VAL A 90 10.10 -22.10 -16.15
CA VAL A 90 10.61 -21.78 -17.49
C VAL A 90 11.23 -23.06 -18.05
N ASP A 91 10.99 -23.36 -19.33
CA ASP A 91 11.58 -24.54 -19.95
C ASP A 91 13.10 -24.42 -20.03
N HIS A 92 13.81 -25.51 -19.80
CA HIS A 92 15.28 -25.57 -19.83
C HIS A 92 15.86 -25.16 -21.18
N ARG A 93 15.11 -25.34 -22.28
CA ARG A 93 15.50 -24.89 -23.63
C ARG A 93 15.47 -23.37 -23.75
N GLU A 94 14.40 -22.75 -23.27
CA GLU A 94 14.25 -21.28 -23.27
C GLU A 94 15.27 -20.60 -22.35
N GLN A 95 15.57 -21.22 -21.20
CA GLN A 95 16.65 -20.73 -20.32
C GLN A 95 18.02 -20.78 -21.00
N ALA A 96 18.32 -21.85 -21.74
CA ALA A 96 19.58 -21.99 -22.46
C ALA A 96 19.72 -20.96 -23.61
N GLU A 97 18.61 -20.61 -24.26
CA GLU A 97 18.58 -19.59 -25.31
C GLU A 97 18.59 -18.15 -24.77
N SER A 98 18.06 -17.92 -23.56
CA SER A 98 18.05 -16.60 -22.93
C SER A 98 19.42 -16.18 -22.37
N MET A 99 20.40 -17.08 -22.31
CA MET A 99 21.76 -16.81 -21.81
C MET A 99 22.68 -16.10 -22.82
N PHE A 100 22.12 -15.49 -23.87
CA PHE A 100 22.89 -14.70 -24.84
C PHE A 100 23.00 -13.23 -24.40
N ASN A 101 24.18 -12.90 -23.85
CA ASN A 101 24.85 -11.58 -23.67
C ASN A 101 24.06 -10.38 -23.16
#